data_AF-A0A2V9NEU2-F1
#
_entry.id   AF-A0A2V9NEU2-F1
#
_cell.length_a   1.000
_cell.length_b   1.000
_cell.length_c   1.000
_cell.angle_alpha   90.00
_cell.angle_beta   90.00
_cell.angle_gamma   90.00
#
_symmetry.space_group_name_H-M   'P 1'
#
loop_
_entity.id
_entity.type
_entity.pdbx_description
1 polymer ?
#
loop_
_entity_poly.entity_id
_entity_poly.type
_entity_poly.pdbx_seq_one_letter_code
_entity_poly.pdbx_strand_id
1 'polypeptide(L)'
;MLPKGLHPLNHVKFRQYCLGISQAALPKLKQRLRLSRNAWLRLASKINRNRSRAGPGTRLMYYSASATNSFLAKMQAVAYAEALAKVEVPPPIVLLGFWRSGTTFLHELFCCDARFGFPSTYACMNAAHFLLTEQGFQKRRGKEQAYRPMDNMQYSWASPQEDEFALLCMGAPSPYQALLVPSLMSDSRTLLNLRWC
;
A
#
# COMPACT_ATOMS: atom_id res chain seq x y z
N MET A 1 -29.77 -33.98 -22.32
CA MET A 1 -29.15 -33.71 -23.64
C MET A 1 -28.30 -32.45 -23.50
N LEU A 2 -26.99 -32.61 -23.27
CA LEU A 2 -26.03 -31.50 -23.20
C LEU A 2 -25.58 -31.17 -24.62
N PRO A 3 -25.51 -29.89 -25.05
CA PRO A 3 -24.88 -29.57 -26.30
C PRO A 3 -23.36 -29.65 -26.14
N LYS A 4 -22.76 -30.48 -26.99
CA LYS A 4 -21.33 -30.68 -27.19
C LYS A 4 -20.72 -29.43 -27.82
N GLY A 5 -19.60 -28.95 -27.28
CA GLY A 5 -18.83 -27.87 -27.89
C GLY A 5 -17.85 -27.15 -26.95
N LEU A 6 -17.06 -27.89 -26.16
CA LEU A 6 -15.93 -27.29 -25.41
C LEU A 6 -14.76 -27.06 -26.38
N HIS A 7 -14.65 -25.85 -26.94
CA HIS A 7 -13.46 -25.40 -27.66
C HIS A 7 -12.35 -25.02 -26.64
N PRO A 8 -11.07 -25.38 -26.88
CA PRO A 8 -9.97 -25.16 -25.93
C PRO A 8 -9.45 -23.72 -26.00
N LEU A 9 -10.26 -22.73 -25.58
CA LEU A 9 -9.86 -21.32 -25.54
C LEU A 9 -10.20 -20.60 -24.22
N ASN A 10 -10.48 -21.36 -23.16
CA ASN A 10 -10.86 -20.82 -21.85
C ASN A 10 -9.70 -20.56 -20.87
N HIS A 11 -8.46 -20.89 -21.22
CA HIS A 11 -7.29 -20.59 -20.37
C HIS A 11 -6.58 -19.27 -20.72
N VAL A 12 -6.87 -18.68 -21.89
CA VAL A 12 -6.18 -17.45 -22.35
C VAL A 12 -6.96 -16.19 -21.99
N LYS A 13 -8.30 -16.22 -22.01
CA LYS A 13 -9.13 -15.05 -21.69
C LYS A 13 -9.15 -14.64 -20.21
N PHE A 14 -8.90 -15.57 -19.28
CA PHE A 14 -8.72 -15.23 -17.87
C PHE A 14 -7.41 -14.45 -17.61
N ARG A 15 -6.42 -14.61 -18.50
CA ARG A 15 -5.15 -13.88 -18.45
C ARG A 15 -5.26 -12.46 -18.99
N GLN A 16 -6.21 -12.22 -19.91
CA GLN A 16 -6.43 -10.91 -20.54
C GLN A 16 -7.28 -9.96 -19.68
N TYR A 17 -8.22 -10.45 -18.88
CA TYR A 17 -8.96 -9.59 -17.94
C TYR A 17 -8.07 -9.04 -16.81
N CYS A 18 -7.02 -9.78 -16.40
CA CYS A 18 -5.99 -9.28 -15.48
C CYS A 18 -4.95 -8.34 -16.15
N LEU A 19 -5.03 -8.14 -17.47
CA LEU A 19 -4.07 -7.35 -18.26
C LEU A 19 -4.76 -6.31 -19.17
N GLY A 20 -5.99 -5.91 -18.84
CA GLY A 20 -6.76 -4.84 -19.51
C GLY A 20 -6.21 -3.43 -19.28
N ILE A 21 -4.91 -3.25 -19.42
CA ILE A 21 -4.28 -1.93 -19.59
C ILE A 21 -4.15 -1.73 -21.09
N SER A 22 -5.11 -1.00 -21.67
CA SER A 22 -4.85 -0.27 -22.90
C SER A 22 -3.58 0.55 -22.67
N GLN A 23 -2.59 0.37 -23.53
CA GLN A 23 -1.25 0.98 -23.47
C GLN A 23 -1.28 2.49 -23.75
N ALA A 24 -2.20 3.24 -23.12
CA ALA A 24 -2.12 4.68 -23.03
C ALA A 24 -1.07 5.03 -21.96
N ALA A 25 0.19 5.10 -22.40
CA ALA A 25 1.35 5.72 -21.77
C ALA A 25 1.19 6.18 -20.30
N LEU A 26 0.95 5.25 -19.38
CA LEU A 26 1.21 5.49 -17.97
C LEU A 26 2.73 5.52 -17.84
N PRO A 27 3.35 6.65 -17.42
CA PRO A 27 4.77 6.63 -17.11
C PRO A 27 5.03 5.44 -16.18
N LYS A 28 6.10 4.67 -16.43
CA LYS A 28 6.55 3.55 -15.60
C LYS A 28 6.98 4.06 -14.21
N LEU A 29 6.06 4.66 -13.47
CA LEU A 29 6.15 4.84 -12.03
C LEU A 29 6.06 3.42 -11.47
N LYS A 30 7.24 2.81 -11.31
CA LYS A 30 7.41 1.69 -10.39
C LYS A 30 6.96 2.22 -9.03
N GLN A 31 5.67 2.08 -8.72
CA GLN A 31 5.14 2.31 -7.39
C GLN A 31 5.82 1.27 -6.51
N ARG A 32 6.71 1.73 -5.65
CA ARG A 32 7.56 0.90 -4.80
C ARG A 32 7.19 1.21 -3.35
N LEU A 33 7.00 0.17 -2.56
CA LEU A 33 6.64 0.30 -1.15
C LEU A 33 7.80 0.94 -0.39
N ARG A 34 7.50 1.85 0.53
CA ARG A 34 8.51 2.51 1.38
C ARG A 34 8.59 1.78 2.72
N LEU A 35 9.15 0.58 2.67
CA LEU A 35 9.26 -0.30 3.83
C LEU A 35 10.23 0.28 4.88
N SER A 36 9.92 0.09 6.16
CA SER A 36 10.87 0.28 7.26
C SER A 36 12.00 -0.75 7.19
N ARG A 37 13.13 -0.52 7.88
CA ARG A 37 14.24 -1.49 7.90
C ARG A 37 13.80 -2.85 8.42
N ASN A 38 13.01 -2.88 9.49
CA ASN A 38 12.50 -4.12 10.07
C ASN A 38 11.51 -4.81 9.12
N ALA A 39 10.63 -4.05 8.48
CA ALA A 39 9.70 -4.57 7.46
C ALA A 39 10.46 -5.21 6.29
N TRP A 40 11.47 -4.52 5.75
CA TRP A 40 12.28 -5.03 4.66
C TRP A 40 13.06 -6.29 5.06
N LEU A 41 13.72 -6.32 6.22
CA LEU A 41 14.47 -7.49 6.67
C LEU A 41 13.56 -8.73 6.85
N ARG A 42 12.37 -8.55 7.43
CA ARG A 42 11.37 -9.62 7.58
C ARG A 42 10.83 -10.10 6.24
N LEU A 43 10.65 -9.20 5.28
CA LEU A 43 10.24 -9.59 3.93
C LEU A 43 11.39 -10.31 3.21
N ALA A 44 12.60 -9.78 3.30
CA ALA A 44 13.81 -10.28 2.67
C ALA A 44 14.15 -11.72 3.08
N SER A 45 13.95 -12.07 4.36
CA SER A 45 14.13 -13.45 4.83
C SER A 45 13.16 -14.45 4.20
N LYS A 46 12.00 -13.99 3.72
CA LYS A 46 10.99 -14.81 3.04
C LYS A 46 11.18 -14.86 1.52
N ILE A 47 12.12 -14.09 0.96
CA ILE A 47 12.34 -14.04 -0.49
C ILE A 47 13.03 -15.32 -0.96
N ASN A 48 12.29 -16.19 -1.64
CA ASN A 48 12.89 -17.32 -2.33
C ASN A 48 13.70 -16.84 -3.56
N ARG A 49 15.02 -17.08 -3.54
CA ARG A 49 15.98 -16.62 -4.56
C ARG A 49 15.64 -17.11 -5.97
N ASN A 50 14.96 -18.25 -6.12
CA ASN A 50 14.62 -18.86 -7.41
C ASN A 50 13.26 -18.41 -7.99
N ARG A 51 12.37 -17.82 -7.17
CA ARG A 51 11.02 -17.39 -7.62
C ARG A 51 10.74 -15.89 -7.40
N SER A 52 11.71 -15.15 -6.86
CA SER A 52 11.50 -13.74 -6.53
C SER A 52 11.54 -12.82 -7.75
N ARG A 53 10.58 -11.90 -7.85
CA ARG A 53 10.64 -10.76 -8.79
C ARG A 53 11.67 -9.69 -8.36
N ALA A 54 12.20 -9.80 -7.14
CA ALA A 54 13.16 -8.88 -6.55
C ALA A 54 14.61 -9.31 -6.84
N GLY A 55 15.12 -8.89 -8.00
CA GLY A 55 16.55 -9.01 -8.35
C GLY A 55 17.47 -8.19 -7.44
N PRO A 56 18.81 -8.37 -7.53
CA PRO A 56 19.78 -7.72 -6.65
C PRO A 56 19.65 -6.19 -6.57
N GLY A 57 19.43 -5.52 -7.70
CA GLY A 57 19.23 -4.06 -7.72
C GLY A 57 17.96 -3.59 -7.00
N THR A 58 16.87 -4.36 -7.08
CA THR A 58 15.64 -4.09 -6.32
C THR A 58 15.90 -4.22 -4.82
N ARG A 59 16.65 -5.25 -4.41
CA ARG A 59 17.00 -5.46 -3.01
C ARG A 59 17.85 -4.33 -2.46
N LEU A 60 18.92 -3.94 -3.17
CA LEU A 60 19.80 -2.83 -2.78
C LEU A 60 19.01 -1.53 -2.60
N MET A 61 18.05 -1.26 -3.49
CA MET A 61 17.21 -0.08 -3.40
C MET A 61 16.26 -0.11 -2.19
N TYR A 62 15.66 -1.26 -1.87
CA TYR A 62 14.87 -1.38 -0.64
C TYR A 62 15.74 -1.23 0.61
N TYR A 63 16.97 -1.73 0.60
CA TYR A 63 17.91 -1.48 1.69
C TYR A 63 18.18 0.01 1.88
N SER A 64 18.52 0.75 0.83
CA SER A 64 18.80 2.19 0.93
C SER A 64 17.55 2.97 1.36
N ALA A 65 16.39 2.72 0.75
CA ALA A 65 15.13 3.36 1.11
C ALA A 65 14.75 3.07 2.58
N SER A 66 14.96 1.84 3.04
CA SER A 66 14.65 1.46 4.43
C SER A 66 15.56 2.15 5.45
N ALA A 67 16.82 2.41 5.09
CA ALA A 67 17.75 3.16 5.92
C ALA A 67 17.33 4.63 6.04
N THR A 68 17.00 5.27 4.91
CA THR A 68 16.47 6.65 4.90
C THR A 68 15.18 6.77 5.70
N ASN A 69 14.22 5.85 5.50
CA ASN A 69 12.98 5.83 6.25
C ASN A 69 13.21 5.68 7.75
N SER A 70 14.13 4.80 8.15
CA SER A 70 14.43 4.58 9.58
C SER A 70 15.09 5.80 10.21
N PHE A 71 15.94 6.50 9.47
CA PHE A 71 16.55 7.75 9.92
C PHE A 71 15.48 8.84 10.12
N LEU A 72 14.62 9.05 9.12
CA LEU A 72 13.52 10.02 9.22
C LEU A 72 12.52 9.66 10.32
N ALA A 73 12.26 8.38 10.54
CA ALA A 73 11.40 7.91 11.63
C ALA A 73 11.95 8.29 13.00
N LYS A 74 13.28 8.14 13.21
CA LYS A 74 13.94 8.58 14.44
C LYS A 74 13.85 10.10 14.60
N MET A 75 14.10 10.86 13.54
CA MET A 75 13.98 12.32 13.59
C MET A 75 12.56 12.76 13.95
N GLN A 76 11.55 12.15 13.35
CA GLN A 76 10.15 12.42 13.66
C GLN A 76 9.82 12.06 15.11
N ALA A 77 10.25 10.88 15.57
CA ALA A 77 10.00 10.43 16.94
C ALA A 77 10.56 11.42 17.96
N VAL A 78 11.77 11.95 17.73
CA VAL A 78 12.37 12.97 18.59
C VAL A 78 11.62 14.30 18.48
N ALA A 79 11.32 14.78 17.27
CA ALA A 79 10.69 16.08 17.06
C ALA A 79 9.26 16.18 17.60
N TYR A 80 8.52 15.06 17.62
CA TYR A 80 7.11 15.02 18.01
C TYR A 80 6.85 14.19 19.29
N ALA A 81 7.88 13.78 20.03
CA ALA A 81 7.75 12.93 21.22
C ALA A 81 6.76 13.52 22.24
N GLU A 82 6.94 14.78 22.60
CA GLU A 82 6.12 15.45 23.61
C GLU A 82 4.68 15.66 23.13
N ALA A 83 4.50 16.05 21.86
CA ALA A 83 3.18 16.23 21.28
C ALA A 83 2.41 14.89 21.26
N LEU A 84 3.03 13.82 20.78
CA LEU A 84 2.43 12.49 20.73
C LEU A 84 2.09 11.93 22.11
N ALA A 85 2.90 12.23 23.14
CA ALA A 85 2.62 11.83 24.52
C ALA A 85 1.35 12.48 25.11
N LYS A 86 0.90 13.60 24.54
CA LYS A 86 -0.28 14.36 24.99
C LYS A 86 -1.53 14.11 24.15
N VAL A 87 -1.41 13.37 23.04
CA VAL A 87 -2.56 13.10 22.16
C VAL A 87 -3.46 12.03 22.76
N GLU A 88 -4.72 12.38 22.99
CA GLU A 88 -5.78 11.40 23.24
C GLU A 88 -6.35 10.94 21.91
N VAL A 89 -6.31 9.62 21.67
CA VAL A 89 -6.85 9.03 20.44
C VAL A 89 -8.30 8.62 20.71
N PRO A 90 -9.30 9.22 20.05
CA PRO A 90 -10.69 8.81 20.19
C PRO A 90 -10.88 7.39 19.62
N PRO A 91 -11.94 6.67 20.02
CA PRO A 91 -12.25 5.36 19.47
C PRO A 91 -12.31 5.39 17.92
N PRO A 92 -11.51 4.59 17.21
CA PRO A 92 -11.46 4.64 15.76
C PRO A 92 -12.68 3.95 15.13
N ILE A 93 -13.12 4.47 13.99
CA ILE A 93 -14.06 3.77 13.10
C ILE A 93 -13.23 2.94 12.13
N VAL A 94 -13.43 1.62 12.14
CA VAL A 94 -12.74 0.70 11.23
C VAL A 94 -13.70 0.27 10.13
N LEU A 95 -13.40 0.67 8.89
CA LEU A 95 -14.15 0.25 7.71
C LEU A 95 -13.56 -1.04 7.14
N LEU A 96 -14.34 -2.12 7.18
CA LEU A 96 -13.97 -3.42 6.64
C LEU A 96 -14.94 -3.83 5.53
N GLY A 97 -14.44 -4.57 4.54
CA GLY A 97 -15.27 -5.14 3.49
C GLY A 97 -14.46 -5.86 2.45
N PHE A 98 -15.14 -6.54 1.55
CA PHE A 98 -14.49 -7.20 0.43
C PHE A 98 -13.97 -6.19 -0.59
N TRP A 99 -12.91 -6.56 -1.30
CA TRP A 99 -12.45 -5.76 -2.42
C TRP A 99 -13.58 -5.55 -3.42
N ARG A 100 -13.71 -4.30 -3.87
CA ARG A 100 -14.76 -3.83 -4.80
C ARG A 100 -16.19 -3.88 -4.27
N SER A 101 -16.38 -3.88 -2.94
CA SER A 101 -17.72 -3.72 -2.32
C SER A 101 -18.13 -2.27 -2.06
N GLY A 102 -17.46 -1.28 -2.67
CA GLY A 102 -17.75 0.15 -2.46
C GLY A 102 -17.19 0.75 -1.16
N THR A 103 -16.33 0.03 -0.42
CA THR A 103 -15.73 0.52 0.83
C THR A 103 -14.90 1.80 0.64
N THR A 104 -14.19 1.94 -0.49
CA THR A 104 -13.46 3.19 -0.82
C THR A 104 -14.41 4.38 -0.93
N PHE A 105 -15.57 4.20 -1.57
CA PHE A 105 -16.56 5.27 -1.72
C PHE A 105 -17.17 5.66 -0.36
N LEU A 106 -17.47 4.66 0.47
CA LEU A 106 -17.92 4.91 1.84
C LEU A 106 -16.85 5.66 2.65
N HIS A 107 -15.58 5.28 2.54
CA HIS A 107 -14.49 5.95 3.23
C HIS A 107 -14.36 7.42 2.83
N GLU A 108 -14.43 7.74 1.53
CA GLU A 108 -14.43 9.11 1.03
C GLU A 108 -15.60 9.92 1.60
N LEU A 109 -16.80 9.33 1.72
CA LEU A 109 -17.96 10.00 2.30
C LEU A 109 -17.75 10.35 3.78
N PHE A 110 -17.15 9.44 4.57
CA PHE A 110 -16.77 9.74 5.96
C PHE A 110 -15.76 10.89 6.03
N CYS A 111 -14.81 10.94 5.09
CA CYS A 111 -13.78 11.97 5.05
C CYS A 111 -14.30 13.37 4.69
N CYS A 112 -15.52 13.49 4.15
CA CYS A 112 -16.17 14.79 3.95
C CYS A 112 -16.58 15.46 5.27
N ASP A 113 -16.71 14.71 6.36
CA ASP A 113 -17.08 15.23 7.67
C ASP A 113 -15.82 15.57 8.48
N ALA A 114 -15.67 16.85 8.83
CA ALA A 114 -14.51 17.39 9.54
C ALA A 114 -14.33 16.82 10.97
N ARG A 115 -15.32 16.10 11.51
CA ARG A 115 -15.21 15.42 12.80
C ARG A 115 -14.27 14.21 12.73
N PHE A 116 -14.04 13.65 11.54
CA PHE A 116 -13.18 12.49 11.36
C PHE A 116 -11.81 12.89 10.81
N GLY A 117 -10.77 12.35 11.43
CA GLY A 117 -9.43 12.32 10.86
C GLY A 117 -9.25 11.07 9.99
N PHE A 118 -8.49 11.20 8.92
CA PHE A 118 -8.11 10.09 8.05
C PHE A 118 -6.66 10.24 7.61
N PRO A 119 -5.92 9.15 7.35
CA PRO A 119 -4.59 9.25 6.79
C PRO A 119 -4.67 9.53 5.30
N SER A 120 -3.90 10.53 4.87
CA SER A 120 -3.73 10.84 3.46
C SER A 120 -2.98 9.72 2.73
N THR A 121 -3.07 9.71 1.40
CA THR A 121 -2.26 8.84 0.54
C THR A 121 -0.77 9.02 0.82
N TYR A 122 -0.32 10.25 1.08
CA TYR A 122 1.08 10.49 1.46
C TYR A 122 1.43 9.82 2.80
N ALA A 123 0.58 9.97 3.81
CA ALA A 123 0.78 9.39 5.13
C ALA A 123 0.83 7.85 5.05
N CYS A 124 -0.09 7.22 4.31
CA CYS A 124 -0.11 5.77 4.13
C CYS A 124 1.16 5.25 3.43
N MET A 125 1.68 5.98 2.45
CA MET A 125 2.90 5.60 1.73
C MET A 125 4.19 5.96 2.48
N ASN A 126 4.13 6.80 3.51
CA ASN A 126 5.29 7.31 4.26
C ASN A 126 5.05 7.27 5.78
N ALA A 127 4.40 6.21 6.26
CA ALA A 127 3.90 6.11 7.64
C ALA A 127 4.98 6.35 8.72
N ALA A 128 6.24 6.04 8.39
CA ALA A 128 7.35 6.21 9.31
C ALA A 128 7.70 7.68 9.61
N HIS A 129 7.41 8.61 8.69
CA HIS A 129 7.91 9.99 8.78
C HIS A 129 6.94 11.06 8.22
N PHE A 130 5.66 10.74 8.10
CA PHE A 130 4.68 11.64 7.48
C PHE A 130 4.49 12.96 8.24
N LEU A 131 4.45 12.95 9.58
CA LEU A 131 4.29 14.17 10.39
C LEU A 131 5.39 15.20 10.09
N LEU A 132 6.62 14.73 9.86
CA LEU A 132 7.76 15.59 9.57
C LEU A 132 7.76 16.11 8.12
N THR A 133 7.39 15.27 7.14
CA THR A 133 7.68 15.56 5.72
C THR A 133 6.46 15.91 4.88
N GLU A 134 5.25 15.60 5.35
CA GLU A 134 4.02 15.75 4.57
C GLU A 134 3.76 17.20 4.19
N GLN A 135 3.78 18.14 5.14
CA GLN A 135 3.50 19.55 4.84
C GLN A 135 4.44 20.11 3.76
N GLY A 136 5.74 19.83 3.86
CA GLY A 136 6.74 20.26 2.87
C GLY A 136 6.59 19.55 1.53
N PHE A 137 6.06 18.33 1.51
CA PHE A 137 5.73 17.62 0.29
C PHE A 137 4.46 18.18 -0.38
N GLN A 138 3.39 18.39 0.39
CA GLN A 138 2.13 18.96 -0.09
C GLN A 138 2.31 20.37 -0.65
N LYS A 139 3.16 21.21 -0.04
CA LYS A 139 3.52 22.52 -0.60
C LYS A 139 4.15 22.44 -2.00
N ARG A 140 4.91 21.38 -2.29
CA ARG A 140 5.61 21.19 -3.58
C ARG A 140 4.79 20.43 -4.61
N ARG A 141 4.02 19.43 -4.19
CA ARG A 141 3.37 18.45 -5.07
C ARG A 141 1.87 18.22 -4.77
N GLY A 142 1.27 19.00 -3.87
CA GLY A 142 -0.13 18.79 -3.45
C GLY A 142 -1.17 19.04 -4.54
N LYS A 143 -0.80 19.74 -5.63
CA LYS A 143 -1.65 19.92 -6.80
C LYS A 143 -1.63 18.74 -7.77
N GLU A 144 -0.72 17.77 -7.58
CA GLU A 144 -0.65 16.60 -8.44
C GLU A 144 -1.84 15.68 -8.21
N GLN A 145 -2.51 15.34 -9.31
CA GLN A 145 -3.67 14.47 -9.31
C GLN A 145 -3.46 13.35 -10.32
N ALA A 146 -4.08 12.21 -10.04
CA ALA A 146 -4.08 11.05 -10.90
C ALA A 146 -5.47 10.42 -10.92
N TYR A 147 -5.69 9.52 -11.88
CA TYR A 147 -6.94 8.80 -12.03
C TYR A 147 -6.70 7.31 -11.84
N ARG A 148 -7.60 6.65 -11.09
CA ARG A 148 -7.52 5.20 -10.87
C ARG A 148 -7.91 4.47 -12.16
N PRO A 149 -7.09 3.54 -12.68
CA PRO A 149 -7.38 2.85 -13.95
C PRO A 149 -8.69 2.04 -13.96
N MET A 150 -9.16 1.60 -12.78
CA MET A 150 -10.29 0.69 -12.66
C MET A 150 -11.66 1.39 -12.75
N ASP A 151 -11.76 2.61 -12.24
CA ASP A 151 -13.04 3.34 -12.11
C ASP A 151 -12.92 4.84 -12.44
N ASN A 152 -11.78 5.27 -12.98
CA ASN A 152 -11.48 6.65 -13.38
C ASN A 152 -11.76 7.70 -12.30
N MET A 153 -11.68 7.31 -11.03
CA MET A 153 -11.86 8.22 -9.92
C MET A 153 -10.56 8.98 -9.65
N GLN A 154 -10.68 10.29 -9.48
CA GLN A 154 -9.58 11.20 -9.22
C GLN A 154 -9.06 11.03 -7.79
N TYR A 155 -7.74 11.01 -7.63
CA TYR A 155 -7.10 11.00 -6.33
C TYR A 155 -5.82 11.85 -6.33
N SER A 156 -5.41 12.26 -5.14
CA SER A 156 -4.24 13.10 -4.89
C SER A 156 -3.43 12.57 -3.72
N TRP A 157 -2.28 13.17 -3.45
CA TRP A 157 -1.48 12.86 -2.26
C TRP A 157 -2.19 13.19 -0.95
N ALA A 158 -3.17 14.10 -0.96
CA ALA A 158 -3.99 14.48 0.19
C ALA A 158 -5.27 13.65 0.32
N SER A 159 -5.64 12.88 -0.70
CA SER A 159 -6.86 12.05 -0.69
C SER A 159 -6.77 10.93 0.36
N PRO A 160 -7.90 10.52 0.95
CA PRO A 160 -7.97 9.38 1.87
C PRO A 160 -7.38 8.11 1.26
N GLN A 161 -6.78 7.25 2.09
CA GLN A 161 -6.14 6.02 1.63
C GLN A 161 -6.32 4.86 2.63
N GLU A 162 -6.21 3.63 2.14
CA GLU A 162 -6.25 2.41 2.95
C GLU A 162 -5.03 2.30 3.90
N ASP A 163 -5.29 2.18 5.20
CA ASP A 163 -4.29 2.00 6.26
C ASP A 163 -3.43 0.74 6.09
N GLU A 164 -3.91 -0.25 5.33
CA GLU A 164 -3.17 -1.48 5.04
C GLU A 164 -1.77 -1.17 4.47
N PHE A 165 -1.63 -0.12 3.66
CA PHE A 165 -0.33 0.27 3.12
C PHE A 165 0.60 0.84 4.19
N ALA A 166 0.08 1.62 5.14
CA ALA A 166 0.86 2.11 6.28
C ALA A 166 1.36 0.93 7.13
N LEU A 167 0.45 0.02 7.48
CA LEU A 167 0.74 -1.17 8.27
C LEU A 167 1.79 -2.05 7.57
N LEU A 168 1.62 -2.29 6.27
CA LEU A 168 2.58 -3.00 5.42
C LEU A 168 3.95 -2.33 5.42
N CYS A 169 4.00 -1.00 5.25
CA CYS A 169 5.25 -0.24 5.28
C CYS A 169 5.95 -0.32 6.64
N MET A 170 5.17 -0.40 7.72
CA MET A 170 5.69 -0.58 9.09
C MET A 170 6.10 -2.03 9.38
N GLY A 171 5.59 -2.98 8.60
CA GLY A 171 6.04 -4.38 8.57
C GLY A 171 4.95 -5.40 8.85
N ALA A 172 3.71 -4.96 9.08
CA ALA A 172 2.59 -5.85 9.32
C ALA A 172 2.38 -6.82 8.13
N PRO A 173 1.87 -8.04 8.38
CA PRO A 173 1.53 -8.98 7.34
C PRO A 173 0.36 -8.39 6.56
N SER A 174 0.47 -8.42 5.25
CA SER A 174 -0.58 -7.96 4.36
C SER A 174 -0.55 -8.80 3.09
N PRO A 175 -1.71 -9.09 2.49
CA PRO A 175 -1.80 -9.70 1.17
C PRO A 175 -0.90 -9.05 0.11
N TYR A 176 -0.67 -7.74 0.18
CA TYR A 176 0.22 -7.02 -0.76
C TYR A 176 1.69 -7.49 -0.70
N GLN A 177 2.14 -8.15 0.37
CA GLN A 177 3.48 -8.76 0.40
C GLN A 177 3.66 -9.80 -0.72
N ALA A 178 2.58 -10.47 -1.11
CA ALA A 178 2.59 -11.44 -2.20
C ALA A 178 2.88 -10.82 -3.58
N LEU A 179 2.64 -9.51 -3.77
CA LEU A 179 3.00 -8.83 -5.02
C LEU A 179 4.53 -8.80 -5.23
N LEU A 180 5.29 -8.67 -4.14
CA LEU A 180 6.75 -8.70 -4.16
C LEU A 180 7.31 -10.13 -4.08
N VAL A 181 6.65 -10.99 -3.30
CA VAL A 181 7.06 -12.37 -3.04
C VAL A 181 5.88 -13.31 -3.30
N PRO A 182 5.63 -13.70 -4.57
CA PRO A 182 4.45 -14.49 -4.93
C PRO A 182 4.35 -15.85 -4.21
N SER A 183 5.48 -16.41 -3.74
CA SER A 183 5.48 -17.64 -2.97
C SER A 183 4.75 -17.54 -1.64
N LEU A 184 4.49 -16.33 -1.12
CA LEU A 184 3.71 -16.17 0.11
C LEU A 184 2.22 -16.51 -0.07
N MET A 185 1.71 -16.53 -1.32
CA MET A 185 0.31 -16.90 -1.56
C MET A 185 0.00 -18.38 -1.27
N SER A 186 1.02 -19.25 -1.15
CA SER A 186 0.78 -20.66 -0.84
C SER A 186 0.24 -20.88 0.57
N ASP A 187 0.48 -19.93 1.49
CA ASP A 187 -0.08 -19.94 2.84
C ASP A 187 -0.69 -18.56 3.17
N SER A 188 -1.91 -18.35 2.69
CA SER A 188 -2.66 -17.09 2.85
C SER A 188 -2.92 -16.71 4.31
N ARG A 189 -2.93 -17.67 5.24
CA ARG A 189 -3.14 -17.41 6.67
C ARG A 189 -2.04 -16.52 7.25
N THR A 190 -0.81 -16.67 6.75
CA THR A 190 0.32 -15.85 7.18
C THR A 190 0.20 -14.39 6.74
N LEU A 191 -0.57 -14.12 5.69
CA LEU A 191 -0.80 -12.78 5.14
C LEU A 191 -1.99 -12.06 5.79
N LEU A 192 -2.92 -12.82 6.39
CA LEU A 192 -4.13 -12.30 7.05
C LEU A 192 -4.02 -12.27 8.58
N ASN A 193 -2.86 -12.63 9.12
CA ASN A 193 -2.67 -12.69 10.56
C ASN A 193 -2.44 -11.30 11.16
N LEU A 194 -3.50 -10.72 11.71
CA LEU A 194 -3.48 -9.43 12.43
C LEU A 194 -3.01 -9.54 13.89
N ARG A 195 -2.63 -10.72 14.39
CA ARG A 195 -2.01 -10.90 15.73
C ARG A 195 -0.56 -10.42 15.70
N TRP A 196 -0.42 -9.13 15.44
CA TRP A 196 0.84 -8.43 15.26
C TRP A 196 1.11 -7.52 16.47
N CYS A 197 1.21 -8.17 17.63
CA CYS A 197 1.79 -7.66 18.87
C CYS A 197 2.59 -8.79 19.51
#